data_AF-A0A7S4W0X9-F1
#
_entry.id   AF-A0A7S4W0X9-F1
#
_cell.length_a   1.000
_cell.length_b   1.000
_cell.length_c   1.000
_cell.angle_alpha   90.00
_cell.angle_beta   90.00
_cell.angle_gamma   90.00
#
_symmetry.space_group_name_H-M   'P 1'
#
loop_
_entity.id
_entity.type
_entity.pdbx_description
1 polymer ?
#
loop_
_entity_poly.entity_id
_entity_poly.type
_entity_poly.pdbx_seq_one_letter_code
_entity_poly.pdbx_strand_id
1 'polypeptide(L)'
;APSSQPTHAPTVQPTDAPTSQPTHAPTSHPTNAPTSQPTNAPTPQPTNDPTGWPTAAPTPQPTNSPTSQPTHSPTTQPTAAPTAPTSKIVGETGRIRLTNTVNTGAVANIIFRKQYTKPVVVAFINTRWGGQSVSARVSAVTSSGCQLFMQEPDRQSHAAEWVSYIVVESGRNTLEGGIIVEAGITSSTIIHRGGQPFSGHPVQFEGAFSSNPVLLHSLMTHNNNDFMASLVTGVNTNSFQVAMEAAESNTGSGGEDIGWIAFSSATGSTSHTSFVIGTGNDGTSDGSTNSPHIIDLTAGGYSHTPDIVVSIINPRGRDGSWARGAGAWGMTVQGVFAEEDQIKDTERGHTDEKFAWAAFTANTDLVAITPATVSAMTMSCKEKGEPCADSNECCSYCKRQTNKNIFSLYGTCA
;
A
#
# COMPACT_ATOMS: atom_id res chain seq x y z
N ALA A 1 -34.82 -10.30 63.71
CA ALA A 1 -34.05 -11.50 64.11
C ALA A 1 -33.02 -11.80 63.03
N PRO A 2 -31.70 -11.79 63.32
CA PRO A 2 -30.67 -12.22 62.39
C PRO A 2 -30.25 -13.67 62.68
N SER A 3 -30.03 -14.50 61.65
CA SER A 3 -29.57 -15.89 61.83
C SER A 3 -28.27 -16.15 61.08
N SER A 4 -27.22 -16.34 61.89
CA SER A 4 -26.09 -17.28 61.78
C SER A 4 -25.35 -17.47 60.44
N GLN A 5 -24.12 -16.96 60.47
CA GLN A 5 -22.89 -17.40 59.82
C GLN A 5 -22.68 -18.94 59.78
N PRO A 6 -21.93 -19.46 58.79
CA PRO A 6 -21.05 -20.60 59.01
C PRO A 6 -19.57 -20.25 58.78
N THR A 7 -18.75 -20.76 59.69
CA THR A 7 -17.28 -20.73 59.72
C THR A 7 -16.76 -22.14 59.42
N HIS A 8 -15.94 -22.33 58.39
CA HIS A 8 -15.03 -23.49 58.23
C HIS A 8 -13.86 -23.03 57.34
N ALA A 9 -12.67 -22.78 57.92
CA ALA A 9 -11.54 -23.69 58.13
C ALA A 9 -10.54 -23.69 56.93
N PRO A 10 -9.21 -23.60 57.18
CA PRO A 10 -8.22 -23.32 56.14
C PRO A 10 -7.80 -24.59 55.39
N THR A 11 -7.76 -24.54 54.06
CA THR A 11 -7.22 -25.62 53.23
C THR A 11 -5.73 -25.45 52.97
N VAL A 12 -5.07 -26.61 52.99
CA VAL A 12 -3.63 -26.87 53.00
C VAL A 12 -2.95 -26.48 51.67
N GLN A 13 -1.73 -25.96 51.80
CA GLN A 13 -0.77 -25.59 50.77
C GLN A 13 -0.33 -26.79 49.89
N PRO A 14 -0.25 -26.65 48.55
CA PRO A 14 0.61 -27.51 47.74
C PRO A 14 2.04 -26.96 47.74
N THR A 15 2.98 -27.83 48.10
CA THR A 15 4.41 -27.62 47.94
C THR A 15 4.79 -28.24 46.61
N ASP A 16 5.17 -27.45 45.62
CA ASP A 16 5.84 -27.92 44.40
C ASP A 16 7.14 -27.13 44.19
N ALA A 17 8.20 -27.91 43.97
CA ALA A 17 9.60 -27.52 43.98
C ALA A 17 9.98 -26.54 42.84
N PRO A 18 11.08 -25.76 43.01
CA PRO A 18 11.53 -24.83 41.99
C PRO A 18 12.09 -25.59 40.78
N THR A 19 11.50 -25.38 39.61
CA THR A 19 12.07 -25.84 38.35
C THR A 19 13.23 -24.94 37.93
N SER A 20 14.32 -25.61 37.55
CA SER A 20 15.62 -25.08 37.19
C SER A 20 15.57 -24.08 36.03
N GLN A 21 16.28 -22.97 36.25
CA GLN A 21 16.68 -21.95 35.30
C GLN A 21 17.26 -22.55 33.99
N PRO A 22 16.86 -22.07 32.80
CA PRO A 22 17.64 -22.26 31.59
C PRO A 22 18.77 -21.23 31.55
N THR A 23 19.99 -21.66 31.84
CA THR A 23 21.23 -20.97 31.45
C THR A 23 21.50 -21.24 29.97
N HIS A 24 21.32 -20.25 29.11
CA HIS A 24 21.98 -20.20 27.80
C HIS A 24 22.52 -18.78 27.52
N ALA A 25 23.85 -18.70 27.66
CA ALA A 25 24.86 -17.81 27.11
C ALA A 25 24.52 -16.33 26.76
N PRO A 26 25.29 -15.36 27.28
CA PRO A 26 25.31 -14.03 26.70
C PRO A 26 25.88 -14.08 25.28
N THR A 27 25.23 -13.38 24.36
CA THR A 27 25.71 -13.11 23.01
C THR A 27 27.04 -12.36 23.08
N SER A 28 28.07 -12.92 22.45
CA SER A 28 29.38 -12.30 22.30
C SER A 28 29.24 -10.99 21.52
N HIS A 29 29.60 -9.87 22.14
CA HIS A 29 30.01 -8.66 21.43
C HIS A 29 31.14 -8.98 20.44
N PRO A 30 31.19 -8.34 19.26
CA PRO A 30 32.38 -8.40 18.43
C PRO A 30 33.49 -7.58 19.10
N THR A 31 34.48 -8.27 19.67
CA THR A 31 35.74 -7.65 20.07
C THR A 31 36.53 -7.32 18.82
N ASN A 32 36.76 -6.04 18.54
CA ASN A 32 37.77 -5.62 17.57
C ASN A 32 39.12 -6.16 18.00
N ALA A 33 39.70 -7.06 17.22
CA ALA A 33 41.09 -7.49 17.40
C ALA A 33 42.03 -6.29 17.16
N PRO A 34 43.02 -6.04 18.02
CA PRO A 34 44.01 -5.01 17.76
C PRO A 34 44.94 -5.48 16.64
N THR A 35 45.21 -4.59 15.68
CA THR A 35 46.25 -4.76 14.67
C THR A 35 47.62 -4.75 15.35
N SER A 36 48.41 -5.81 15.17
CA SER A 36 49.81 -5.83 15.54
C SER A 36 50.60 -4.92 14.59
N GLN A 37 51.31 -3.93 15.15
CA GLN A 37 52.36 -3.19 14.44
C GLN A 37 53.52 -4.15 14.08
N PRO A 38 54.19 -3.94 12.92
CA PRO A 38 55.47 -4.59 12.67
C PRO A 38 56.59 -3.82 13.38
N THR A 39 57.31 -4.47 14.28
CA THR A 39 58.60 -4.01 14.81
C THR A 39 59.69 -4.22 13.77
N ASN A 40 60.28 -3.13 13.27
CA ASN A 40 61.53 -3.17 12.50
C ASN A 40 62.72 -3.40 13.44
N ALA A 41 63.47 -4.49 13.24
CA ALA A 41 64.78 -4.69 13.86
C ALA A 41 65.89 -4.11 12.96
N PRO A 42 66.91 -3.43 13.50
CA PRO A 42 68.02 -2.88 12.71
C PRO A 42 69.11 -3.92 12.43
N THR A 43 69.67 -3.87 11.22
CA THR A 43 70.85 -4.64 10.77
C THR A 43 72.16 -4.07 11.33
N PRO A 44 73.12 -4.90 11.79
CA PRO A 44 74.50 -4.48 12.00
C PRO A 44 75.36 -4.63 10.73
N GLN A 45 76.26 -3.67 10.57
CA GLN A 45 77.24 -3.44 9.50
C GLN A 45 78.35 -4.53 9.45
N PRO A 46 79.00 -4.78 8.29
CA PRO A 46 80.05 -5.79 8.17
C PRO A 46 81.45 -5.24 8.50
N THR A 47 82.32 -6.10 9.03
CA THR A 47 83.78 -5.89 9.08
C THR A 47 84.48 -7.07 8.41
N ASN A 48 85.40 -6.74 7.49
CA ASN A 48 86.27 -7.64 6.76
C ASN A 48 87.40 -8.20 7.64
N ASP A 49 87.85 -9.44 7.37
CA ASP A 49 89.23 -9.69 6.91
C ASP A 49 89.41 -11.14 6.37
N PRO A 50 90.36 -11.38 5.44
CA PRO A 50 90.51 -12.66 4.72
C PRO A 50 91.71 -13.51 5.19
N THR A 51 91.69 -14.83 4.91
CA THR A 51 92.77 -15.67 4.31
C THR A 51 92.63 -17.16 4.67
N GLY A 52 92.96 -18.04 3.71
CA GLY A 52 93.27 -19.47 3.95
C GLY A 52 92.49 -20.50 3.12
N TRP A 53 93.02 -20.87 1.96
CA TRP A 53 92.74 -22.13 1.22
C TRP A 53 93.27 -23.36 2.03
N PRO A 54 92.95 -24.67 1.76
CA PRO A 54 92.55 -25.27 0.46
C PRO A 54 91.55 -26.48 0.45
N THR A 55 91.20 -26.87 -0.79
CA THR A 55 90.91 -28.23 -1.34
C THR A 55 89.55 -28.96 -1.18
N ALA A 56 88.86 -29.02 -2.33
CA ALA A 56 88.28 -30.19 -3.03
C ALA A 56 87.10 -31.00 -2.45
N ALA A 57 85.93 -30.83 -3.10
CA ALA A 57 85.10 -31.92 -3.65
C ALA A 57 84.11 -31.33 -4.69
N PRO A 58 83.86 -31.98 -5.85
CA PRO A 58 82.82 -31.54 -6.78
C PRO A 58 81.48 -32.19 -6.40
N THR A 59 80.42 -31.40 -6.25
CA THR A 59 79.04 -31.90 -6.15
C THR A 59 78.12 -31.15 -7.12
N PRO A 60 77.07 -31.83 -7.62
CA PRO A 60 76.53 -31.61 -8.95
C PRO A 60 75.61 -30.40 -9.03
N GLN A 61 75.51 -29.88 -10.25
CA GLN A 61 74.59 -28.84 -10.71
C GLN A 61 73.16 -29.03 -10.16
N PRO A 62 72.54 -28.01 -9.51
CA PRO A 62 71.13 -28.07 -9.20
C PRO A 62 70.32 -27.87 -10.49
N THR A 63 69.49 -28.86 -10.79
CA THR A 63 68.38 -28.76 -11.74
C THR A 63 67.35 -27.78 -11.18
N ASN A 64 67.00 -26.76 -11.97
CA ASN A 64 65.87 -25.87 -11.66
C ASN A 64 64.57 -26.68 -11.66
N SER A 65 64.02 -26.97 -10.49
CA SER A 65 62.61 -27.34 -10.36
C SER A 65 61.74 -26.09 -10.53
N PRO A 66 60.66 -26.14 -11.33
CA PRO A 66 59.74 -25.00 -11.45
C PRO A 66 59.05 -24.78 -10.10
N THR A 67 59.13 -23.56 -9.57
CA THR A 67 58.35 -23.13 -8.41
C THR A 67 56.87 -23.29 -8.72
N SER A 68 56.15 -24.06 -7.89
CA SER A 68 54.68 -24.10 -7.91
C SER A 68 54.12 -22.70 -7.68
N GLN A 69 53.35 -22.20 -8.64
CA GLN A 69 52.55 -20.98 -8.47
C GLN A 69 51.67 -21.10 -7.21
N PRO A 70 51.49 -20.02 -6.42
CA PRO A 70 50.51 -20.02 -5.36
C PRO A 70 49.11 -20.07 -5.97
N THR A 71 48.38 -21.17 -5.77
CA THR A 71 46.95 -21.22 -6.02
C THR A 71 46.24 -20.41 -4.94
N HIS A 72 45.94 -19.15 -5.24
CA HIS A 72 45.00 -18.38 -4.42
C HIS A 72 43.64 -19.08 -4.45
N SER A 73 43.25 -19.64 -3.31
CA SER A 73 41.90 -20.16 -3.08
C SER A 73 40.91 -19.00 -3.30
N PRO A 74 39.78 -19.21 -3.99
CA PRO A 74 38.79 -18.15 -4.13
C PRO A 74 38.27 -17.77 -2.75
N THR A 75 38.52 -16.54 -2.31
CA THR A 75 37.68 -15.93 -1.27
C THR A 75 36.30 -15.76 -1.86
N THR A 76 35.35 -16.63 -1.50
CA THR A 76 33.94 -16.40 -1.76
C THR A 76 33.53 -15.19 -0.92
N GLN A 77 33.46 -14.02 -1.53
CA GLN A 77 32.76 -12.89 -0.94
C GLN A 77 31.33 -13.37 -0.62
N PRO A 78 30.82 -13.22 0.61
CA PRO A 78 29.47 -13.67 0.93
C PRO A 78 28.49 -12.91 0.03
N THR A 79 27.87 -13.62 -0.89
CA THR A 79 26.67 -13.13 -1.58
C THR A 79 25.64 -12.86 -0.49
N ALA A 80 25.11 -11.63 -0.41
CA ALA A 80 24.00 -11.35 0.49
C ALA A 80 22.89 -12.36 0.18
N ALA A 81 22.46 -13.11 1.20
CA ALA A 81 21.38 -14.07 1.03
C ALA A 81 20.12 -13.35 0.49
N PRO A 82 19.32 -13.99 -0.37
CA PRO A 82 18.07 -13.42 -0.83
C PRO A 82 17.23 -12.99 0.37
N THR A 83 16.81 -11.73 0.42
CA THR A 83 15.90 -11.27 1.47
C THR A 83 14.53 -11.89 1.20
N ALA A 84 13.95 -12.57 2.18
CA ALA A 84 12.61 -13.15 2.04
C ALA A 84 11.59 -12.05 1.69
N PRO A 85 10.57 -12.35 0.87
CA PRO A 85 9.50 -11.39 0.61
C PRO A 85 8.83 -10.99 1.93
N THR A 86 8.70 -9.70 2.17
CA THR A 86 8.02 -9.16 3.35
C THR A 86 6.61 -8.73 2.98
N SER A 87 5.66 -9.02 3.87
CA SER A 87 4.31 -8.47 3.79
C SER A 87 4.13 -7.35 4.82
N LYS A 88 3.38 -6.31 4.44
CA LYS A 88 3.03 -5.18 5.30
C LYS A 88 1.56 -4.85 5.08
N ILE A 89 0.80 -4.66 6.15
CA ILE A 89 -0.56 -4.13 6.05
C ILE A 89 -0.45 -2.64 5.76
N VAL A 90 -1.02 -2.21 4.65
CA VAL A 90 -1.00 -0.81 4.18
C VAL A 90 -2.37 -0.18 4.15
N GLY A 91 -3.42 -0.95 4.41
CA GLY A 91 -4.77 -0.43 4.50
C GLY A 91 -5.72 -1.46 5.06
N GLU A 92 -6.97 -1.06 5.24
CA GLU A 92 -8.00 -1.92 5.78
C GLU A 92 -9.38 -1.42 5.32
N THR A 93 -10.35 -2.32 5.21
CA THR A 93 -11.75 -1.97 4.93
C THR A 93 -12.61 -2.14 6.18
N GLY A 94 -13.74 -1.47 6.19
CA GLY A 94 -14.79 -1.71 7.16
C GLY A 94 -16.09 -1.06 6.75
N ARG A 95 -17.09 -1.21 7.62
CA ARG A 95 -18.39 -0.56 7.47
C ARG A 95 -18.99 -0.20 8.81
N ILE A 96 -19.86 0.80 8.80
CA ILE A 96 -20.61 1.25 9.96
C ILE A 96 -22.03 1.58 9.55
N ARG A 97 -22.96 1.48 10.49
CA ARG A 97 -24.32 1.99 10.32
C ARG A 97 -24.39 3.39 10.92
N LEU A 98 -24.68 4.39 10.10
CA LEU A 98 -24.96 5.75 10.54
C LEU A 98 -26.46 5.91 10.71
N THR A 99 -26.89 6.50 11.82
CA THR A 99 -28.32 6.56 12.18
C THR A 99 -29.03 7.79 11.64
N ASN A 100 -28.30 8.87 11.37
CA ASN A 100 -28.84 10.16 10.93
C ASN A 100 -27.69 11.06 10.38
N THR A 101 -27.98 12.32 10.09
CA THR A 101 -27.04 13.32 9.56
C THR A 101 -26.27 14.06 10.65
N VAL A 102 -25.16 14.68 10.25
CA VAL A 102 -24.35 15.56 11.11
C VAL A 102 -25.15 16.73 11.69
N ASN A 103 -26.20 17.19 11.01
CA ASN A 103 -27.08 18.26 11.49
C ASN A 103 -27.84 17.88 12.76
N THR A 104 -28.03 16.57 13.00
CA THR A 104 -28.61 16.03 14.25
C THR A 104 -27.57 15.65 15.30
N GLY A 105 -26.28 15.88 15.01
CA GLY A 105 -25.15 15.45 15.85
C GLY A 105 -24.72 13.99 15.63
N ALA A 106 -25.28 13.30 14.63
CA ALA A 106 -24.91 11.91 14.34
C ALA A 106 -23.53 11.82 13.68
N VAL A 107 -22.53 11.43 14.46
CA VAL A 107 -21.15 11.19 14.03
C VAL A 107 -20.66 9.89 14.64
N ALA A 108 -20.07 9.01 13.82
CA ALA A 108 -19.44 7.78 14.28
C ALA A 108 -17.92 7.95 14.38
N ASN A 109 -17.34 7.55 15.52
CA ASN A 109 -15.89 7.43 15.66
C ASN A 109 -15.45 6.05 15.19
N ILE A 110 -14.60 6.00 14.17
CA ILE A 110 -13.99 4.79 13.65
C ILE A 110 -12.62 4.62 14.31
N ILE A 111 -12.37 3.43 14.86
CA ILE A 111 -11.06 3.03 15.36
C ILE A 111 -10.45 2.12 14.31
N PHE A 112 -9.29 2.51 13.79
CA PHE A 112 -8.55 1.68 12.86
C PHE A 112 -7.94 0.47 13.57
N ARG A 113 -7.91 -0.67 12.89
CA ARG A 113 -7.26 -1.91 13.39
C ARG A 113 -5.74 -1.78 13.38
N LYS A 114 -5.20 -0.88 12.55
CA LYS A 114 -3.78 -0.54 12.46
C LYS A 114 -3.52 0.94 12.75
N GLN A 115 -2.25 1.25 12.99
CA GLN A 115 -1.76 2.61 13.06
C GLN A 115 -1.19 3.00 11.71
N TYR A 116 -1.59 4.17 11.22
CA TYR A 116 -1.13 4.77 9.97
C TYR A 116 -0.36 6.05 10.27
N THR A 117 0.64 6.37 9.46
CA THR A 117 1.38 7.64 9.58
C THR A 117 0.60 8.78 8.94
N LYS A 118 0.07 8.54 7.74
CA LYS A 118 -0.72 9.48 6.95
C LYS A 118 -1.89 8.72 6.29
N PRO A 119 -2.92 8.36 7.06
CA PRO A 119 -4.06 7.60 6.54
C PRO A 119 -4.87 8.44 5.55
N VAL A 120 -5.26 7.80 4.45
CA VAL A 120 -6.21 8.31 3.46
C VAL A 120 -7.47 7.47 3.58
N VAL A 121 -8.61 8.12 3.84
CA VAL A 121 -9.88 7.45 4.07
C VAL A 121 -10.87 7.87 2.99
N VAL A 122 -11.52 6.89 2.37
CA VAL A 122 -12.61 7.10 1.41
C VAL A 122 -13.83 6.32 1.88
N ALA A 123 -14.99 6.95 1.86
CA ALA A 123 -16.24 6.38 2.36
C ALA A 123 -17.36 6.46 1.31
N PHE A 124 -18.32 5.54 1.41
CA PHE A 124 -19.44 5.43 0.47
C PHE A 124 -20.69 4.89 1.17
N ILE A 125 -21.85 5.48 0.87
CA ILE A 125 -23.14 5.04 1.39
C ILE A 125 -23.65 3.89 0.53
N ASN A 126 -23.74 2.67 1.10
CA ASN A 126 -24.11 1.45 0.36
C ASN A 126 -25.61 1.27 0.17
N THR A 127 -26.43 1.89 1.02
CA THR A 127 -27.88 1.69 1.07
C THR A 127 -28.66 2.96 0.72
N ARG A 128 -29.97 2.77 0.51
CA ARG A 128 -30.93 3.85 0.21
C ARG A 128 -32.22 3.62 0.96
N TRP A 129 -32.16 3.73 2.28
CA TRP A 129 -33.34 3.65 3.15
C TRP A 129 -34.04 5.00 3.30
N GLY A 130 -33.32 6.12 3.15
CA GLY A 130 -33.91 7.45 2.99
C GLY A 130 -33.98 7.88 1.52
N GLY A 131 -34.99 8.68 1.15
CA GLY A 131 -35.16 9.14 -0.23
C GLY A 131 -34.40 10.44 -0.55
N GLN A 132 -33.93 11.14 0.47
CA GLN A 132 -33.19 12.39 0.35
C GLN A 132 -31.78 12.14 -0.18
N SER A 133 -31.23 13.10 -0.92
CA SER A 133 -29.84 13.02 -1.37
C SER A 133 -28.89 13.21 -0.20
N VAL A 134 -27.84 12.40 -0.11
CA VAL A 134 -26.92 12.38 1.03
C VAL A 134 -25.55 11.89 0.61
N SER A 135 -24.50 12.43 1.22
CA SER A 135 -23.11 12.01 1.01
C SER A 135 -22.43 11.60 2.32
N ALA A 136 -21.50 10.65 2.22
CA ALA A 136 -20.63 10.29 3.34
C ALA A 136 -19.47 11.28 3.44
N ARG A 137 -19.17 11.73 4.65
CA ARG A 137 -18.06 12.63 4.95
C ARG A 137 -17.11 11.99 5.94
N VAL A 138 -15.83 12.26 5.76
CA VAL A 138 -14.77 11.91 6.71
C VAL A 138 -14.25 13.19 7.35
N SER A 139 -13.96 13.15 8.65
CA SER A 139 -13.26 14.24 9.35
C SER A 139 -12.41 13.69 10.49
N ALA A 140 -11.68 14.59 11.18
CA ALA A 140 -10.91 14.26 12.37
C ALA A 140 -10.00 13.03 12.18
N VAL A 141 -9.34 12.94 11.01
CA VAL A 141 -8.46 11.82 10.67
C VAL A 141 -7.19 11.89 11.53
N THR A 142 -6.86 10.79 12.18
CA THR A 142 -5.68 10.60 13.04
C THR A 142 -4.97 9.31 12.62
N SER A 143 -3.82 9.01 13.24
CA SER A 143 -3.09 7.76 12.98
C SER A 143 -3.90 6.49 13.31
N SER A 144 -4.92 6.60 14.17
CA SER A 144 -5.64 5.45 14.75
C SER A 144 -7.14 5.47 14.51
N GLY A 145 -7.66 6.44 13.77
CA GLY A 145 -9.09 6.55 13.54
C GLY A 145 -9.51 7.81 12.82
N CYS A 146 -10.81 7.91 12.56
CA CYS A 146 -11.44 9.09 11.98
C CYS A 146 -12.90 9.21 12.47
N GLN A 147 -13.56 10.27 12.06
CA GLN A 147 -15.00 10.44 12.18
C GLN A 147 -15.68 10.24 10.83
N LEU A 148 -16.77 9.49 10.81
CA LEU A 148 -17.67 9.33 9.67
C LEU A 148 -19.06 9.85 9.99
N PHE A 149 -19.66 10.59 9.06
CA PHE A 149 -21.02 11.08 9.19
C PHE A 149 -21.68 11.24 7.83
N MET A 150 -23.02 11.35 7.84
CA MET A 150 -23.82 11.67 6.66
C MET A 150 -24.09 13.17 6.62
N GLN A 151 -23.98 13.78 5.45
CA GLN A 151 -24.35 15.16 5.22
C GLN A 151 -25.33 15.25 4.05
N GLU A 152 -26.47 15.88 4.31
CA GLU A 152 -27.46 16.19 3.28
C GLU A 152 -27.25 17.62 2.74
N PRO A 153 -27.53 17.86 1.45
CA PRO A 153 -27.59 19.20 0.88
C PRO A 153 -28.58 20.13 1.60
N ASP A 154 -29.78 19.64 1.92
CA ASP A 154 -30.88 20.41 2.52
C ASP A 154 -30.84 20.48 4.06
N ARG A 155 -29.86 19.83 4.69
CA ARG A 155 -29.58 19.86 6.14
C ARG A 155 -30.70 19.29 7.03
N GLN A 156 -31.47 18.34 6.53
CA GLN A 156 -32.55 17.71 7.28
C GLN A 156 -32.07 16.48 8.07
N SER A 157 -33.04 15.75 8.62
CA SER A 157 -32.81 14.44 9.21
C SER A 157 -32.95 13.36 8.14
N HIS A 158 -32.03 12.40 8.15
CA HIS A 158 -32.01 11.29 7.20
C HIS A 158 -32.31 9.96 7.94
N ALA A 159 -32.89 8.99 7.22
CA ALA A 159 -32.96 7.62 7.69
C ALA A 159 -31.55 7.03 7.91
N ALA A 160 -31.44 5.97 8.72
CA ALA A 160 -30.17 5.28 8.88
C ALA A 160 -29.66 4.73 7.54
N GLU A 161 -28.35 4.65 7.35
CA GLU A 161 -27.74 4.02 6.17
C GLU A 161 -26.48 3.24 6.58
N TRP A 162 -26.11 2.26 5.78
CA TRP A 162 -24.81 1.61 5.87
C TRP A 162 -23.77 2.37 5.05
N VAL A 163 -22.60 2.57 5.64
CA VAL A 163 -21.46 3.23 5.02
C VAL A 163 -20.26 2.32 5.10
N SER A 164 -19.67 1.99 3.95
CA SER A 164 -18.38 1.32 3.86
C SER A 164 -17.26 2.35 3.76
N TYR A 165 -16.09 1.99 4.24
CA TYR A 165 -14.88 2.79 4.11
C TYR A 165 -13.68 1.92 3.76
N ILE A 166 -12.72 2.55 3.08
CA ILE A 166 -11.38 2.04 2.86
C ILE A 166 -10.42 3.07 3.45
N VAL A 167 -9.47 2.62 4.27
CA VAL A 167 -8.32 3.42 4.69
C VAL A 167 -7.04 2.82 4.14
N VAL A 168 -6.17 3.65 3.57
CA VAL A 168 -4.87 3.25 3.02
C VAL A 168 -3.81 4.26 3.49
N GLU A 169 -2.64 3.77 3.87
CA GLU A 169 -1.46 4.60 4.11
C GLU A 169 -1.08 5.36 2.84
N SER A 170 -0.84 6.66 2.93
CA SER A 170 -0.41 7.45 1.78
C SER A 170 0.90 6.91 1.17
N GLY A 171 0.97 6.95 -0.16
CA GLY A 171 2.08 6.46 -0.97
C GLY A 171 1.67 5.30 -1.88
N ARG A 172 2.61 4.87 -2.73
CA ARG A 172 2.40 3.78 -3.69
C ARG A 172 2.88 2.43 -3.16
N ASN A 173 2.05 1.41 -3.30
CA ASN A 173 2.33 0.04 -2.89
C ASN A 173 1.84 -0.99 -3.92
N THR A 174 2.40 -2.19 -3.88
CA THR A 174 1.88 -3.36 -4.62
C THR A 174 1.24 -4.32 -3.63
N LEU A 175 -0.07 -4.52 -3.74
CA LEU A 175 -0.81 -5.47 -2.92
C LEU A 175 -0.61 -6.91 -3.40
N GLU A 176 -0.96 -7.87 -2.55
CA GLU A 176 -1.17 -9.26 -2.97
C GLU A 176 -2.08 -9.32 -4.21
N GLY A 177 -1.80 -10.26 -5.11
CA GLY A 177 -2.45 -10.31 -6.42
C GLY A 177 -1.91 -9.32 -7.45
N GLY A 178 -0.86 -8.55 -7.11
CA GLY A 178 -0.19 -7.64 -8.04
C GLY A 178 -0.92 -6.31 -8.29
N ILE A 179 -1.90 -5.99 -7.44
CA ILE A 179 -2.69 -4.75 -7.56
C ILE A 179 -1.80 -3.58 -7.14
N ILE A 180 -1.65 -2.59 -8.02
CA ILE A 180 -1.02 -1.33 -7.64
C ILE A 180 -2.06 -0.49 -6.91
N VAL A 181 -1.72 -0.02 -5.72
CA VAL A 181 -2.49 0.98 -4.98
C VAL A 181 -1.63 2.21 -4.74
N GLU A 182 -2.19 3.39 -4.93
CA GLU A 182 -1.56 4.65 -4.57
C GLU A 182 -2.57 5.55 -3.86
N ALA A 183 -2.20 6.09 -2.71
CA ALA A 183 -3.08 6.95 -1.93
C ALA A 183 -2.42 8.29 -1.59
N GLY A 184 -3.21 9.37 -1.64
CA GLY A 184 -2.72 10.70 -1.28
C GLY A 184 -3.81 11.62 -0.76
N ILE A 185 -3.37 12.81 -0.34
CA ILE A 185 -4.22 13.87 0.19
C ILE A 185 -3.89 15.14 -0.57
N THR A 186 -4.91 15.82 -1.08
CA THR A 186 -4.80 17.10 -1.76
C THR A 186 -5.63 18.14 -1.00
N SER A 187 -4.97 19.13 -0.40
CA SER A 187 -5.64 20.29 0.16
C SER A 187 -6.11 21.19 -0.97
N SER A 188 -7.40 21.56 -0.98
CA SER A 188 -7.98 22.39 -2.03
C SER A 188 -8.83 23.50 -1.43
N THR A 189 -8.71 24.71 -1.98
CA THR A 189 -9.68 25.81 -1.80
C THR A 189 -10.57 26.00 -3.03
N ILE A 190 -10.40 25.15 -4.05
CA ILE A 190 -11.18 25.21 -5.29
C ILE A 190 -12.51 24.52 -5.06
N ILE A 191 -13.58 25.30 -5.26
CA ILE A 191 -14.96 24.86 -5.23
C ILE A 191 -15.49 24.91 -6.67
N HIS A 192 -15.77 23.75 -7.24
CA HIS A 192 -16.58 23.61 -8.43
C HIS A 192 -18.04 23.93 -8.08
N ARG A 193 -18.72 24.57 -9.03
CA ARG A 193 -20.14 24.95 -8.93
C ARG A 193 -20.80 24.67 -10.26
N GLY A 194 -22.07 24.35 -10.20
CA GLY A 194 -22.85 24.05 -11.38
C GLY A 194 -22.74 25.13 -12.47
N GLY A 195 -22.59 24.70 -13.73
CA GLY A 195 -22.60 25.59 -14.89
C GLY A 195 -21.30 26.33 -15.22
N GLN A 196 -20.18 26.02 -14.57
CA GLN A 196 -18.83 26.53 -14.90
C GLN A 196 -17.92 25.43 -15.47
N PRO A 197 -16.88 25.76 -16.25
CA PRO A 197 -15.87 24.79 -16.64
C PRO A 197 -15.13 24.25 -15.42
N PHE A 198 -14.88 22.94 -15.37
CA PHE A 198 -14.10 22.34 -14.30
C PHE A 198 -12.65 22.85 -14.32
N SER A 199 -12.16 23.32 -13.17
CA SER A 199 -10.78 23.74 -12.96
C SER A 199 -10.31 23.26 -11.59
N GLY A 200 -9.91 21.99 -11.50
CA GLY A 200 -9.44 21.38 -10.24
C GLY A 200 -7.93 21.42 -10.06
N HIS A 201 -7.47 21.05 -8.86
CA HIS A 201 -6.06 20.87 -8.56
C HIS A 201 -5.52 19.67 -9.35
N PRO A 202 -4.48 19.84 -10.18
CA PRO A 202 -3.85 18.72 -10.86
C PRO A 202 -3.06 17.87 -9.85
N VAL A 203 -3.22 16.56 -9.93
CA VAL A 203 -2.49 15.58 -9.13
C VAL A 203 -1.77 14.64 -10.06
N GLN A 204 -0.48 14.46 -9.84
CA GLN A 204 0.35 13.47 -10.55
C GLN A 204 0.52 12.25 -9.65
N PHE A 205 0.42 11.07 -10.24
CA PHE A 205 0.78 9.83 -9.55
C PHE A 205 2.30 9.73 -9.38
N GLU A 206 2.76 9.06 -8.31
CA GLU A 206 4.17 8.74 -8.08
C GLU A 206 4.75 7.89 -9.21
N GLY A 207 3.91 7.09 -9.88
CA GLY A 207 4.24 6.36 -11.10
C GLY A 207 3.06 6.20 -12.05
N ALA A 208 3.34 5.96 -13.33
CA ALA A 208 2.28 5.67 -14.29
C ALA A 208 1.59 4.33 -13.98
N PHE A 209 0.28 4.27 -14.12
CA PHE A 209 -0.46 3.01 -14.20
C PHE A 209 -0.42 2.46 -15.63
N SER A 210 -0.57 1.14 -15.79
CA SER A 210 -0.59 0.50 -17.12
C SER A 210 -1.86 0.80 -17.92
N SER A 211 -2.93 1.22 -17.23
CA SER A 211 -4.20 1.69 -17.77
C SER A 211 -4.77 2.76 -16.83
N ASN A 212 -5.82 3.47 -17.25
CA ASN A 212 -6.46 4.45 -16.37
C ASN A 212 -6.92 3.77 -15.06
N PRO A 213 -6.47 4.24 -13.89
CA PRO A 213 -6.76 3.59 -12.62
C PRO A 213 -8.22 3.78 -12.21
N VAL A 214 -8.67 2.91 -11.32
CA VAL A 214 -9.88 3.08 -10.51
C VAL A 214 -9.56 4.09 -9.41
N LEU A 215 -10.19 5.25 -9.45
CA LEU A 215 -9.92 6.33 -8.49
C LEU A 215 -11.12 6.56 -7.59
N LEU A 216 -10.90 6.42 -6.29
CA LEU A 216 -11.87 6.68 -5.23
C LEU A 216 -11.48 7.95 -4.49
N HIS A 217 -12.45 8.72 -4.01
CA HIS A 217 -12.16 9.98 -3.32
C HIS A 217 -13.23 10.39 -2.30
N SER A 218 -12.81 11.11 -1.26
CA SER A 218 -13.68 11.70 -0.24
C SER A 218 -13.04 12.94 0.37
N LEU A 219 -13.87 13.85 0.87
CA LEU A 219 -13.39 14.90 1.76
C LEU A 219 -13.01 14.28 3.12
N MET A 220 -11.84 14.68 3.64
CA MET A 220 -11.28 14.21 4.90
C MET A 220 -11.26 15.24 6.02
N THR A 221 -11.80 16.43 5.75
CA THR A 221 -12.04 17.49 6.71
C THR A 221 -13.49 17.98 6.61
N HIS A 222 -13.90 18.76 7.60
CA HIS A 222 -15.22 19.39 7.65
C HIS A 222 -15.06 20.84 8.09
N ASN A 223 -14.45 21.62 7.20
CA ASN A 223 -14.16 23.04 7.41
C ASN A 223 -15.29 23.94 6.89
N ASN A 224 -16.26 23.37 6.16
CA ASN A 224 -17.43 24.08 5.64
C ASN A 224 -18.71 23.58 6.29
N ASN A 225 -19.56 24.51 6.74
CA ASN A 225 -20.88 24.21 7.28
C ASN A 225 -21.93 23.91 6.20
N ASP A 226 -21.71 24.40 4.97
CA ASP A 226 -22.50 24.05 3.80
C ASP A 226 -22.18 22.63 3.33
N PHE A 227 -23.09 22.06 2.55
CA PHE A 227 -22.83 20.80 1.88
C PHE A 227 -21.59 20.91 1.00
N MET A 228 -20.74 19.89 1.07
CA MET A 228 -19.58 19.78 0.21
C MET A 228 -19.35 18.31 -0.09
N ALA A 229 -19.17 18.02 -1.37
CA ALA A 229 -18.68 16.75 -1.87
C ALA A 229 -17.29 16.94 -2.50
N SER A 230 -16.71 15.86 -2.98
CA SER A 230 -15.45 15.88 -3.75
C SER A 230 -15.74 15.49 -5.18
N LEU A 231 -15.01 16.09 -6.13
CA LEU A 231 -15.18 15.88 -7.56
C LEU A 231 -13.84 15.59 -8.23
N VAL A 232 -13.80 14.59 -9.10
CA VAL A 232 -12.61 14.23 -9.88
C VAL A 232 -12.91 14.15 -11.36
N THR A 233 -12.03 14.72 -12.19
CA THR A 233 -12.04 14.55 -13.65
C THR A 233 -10.63 14.34 -14.22
N GLY A 234 -10.55 14.07 -15.52
CA GLY A 234 -9.30 13.96 -16.27
C GLY A 234 -8.43 12.77 -15.86
N VAL A 235 -9.03 11.72 -15.30
CA VAL A 235 -8.30 10.51 -14.87
C VAL A 235 -7.65 9.84 -16.08
N ASN A 236 -6.32 9.81 -16.09
CA ASN A 236 -5.49 9.11 -17.05
C ASN A 236 -4.42 8.28 -16.32
N THR A 237 -3.51 7.64 -17.05
CA THR A 237 -2.48 6.76 -16.46
C THR A 237 -1.51 7.47 -15.52
N ASN A 238 -1.36 8.80 -15.63
CA ASN A 238 -0.32 9.57 -14.95
C ASN A 238 -0.89 10.61 -13.99
N SER A 239 -2.13 11.04 -14.20
CA SER A 239 -2.69 12.16 -13.45
C SER A 239 -4.21 12.15 -13.39
N PHE A 240 -4.73 13.05 -12.57
CA PHE A 240 -6.13 13.45 -12.54
C PHE A 240 -6.23 14.90 -12.03
N GLN A 241 -7.44 15.45 -11.98
CA GLN A 241 -7.71 16.72 -11.32
C GLN A 241 -8.81 16.54 -10.27
N VAL A 242 -8.69 17.21 -9.14
CA VAL A 242 -9.62 17.10 -8.02
C VAL A 242 -10.04 18.47 -7.47
N ALA A 243 -11.29 18.60 -7.09
CA ALA A 243 -11.85 19.80 -6.47
C ALA A 243 -12.94 19.44 -5.45
N MET A 244 -13.40 20.43 -4.69
CA MET A 244 -14.62 20.31 -3.90
C MET A 244 -15.83 20.62 -4.80
N GLU A 245 -16.98 20.03 -4.51
CA GLU A 245 -18.26 20.27 -5.18
C GLU A 245 -19.26 20.80 -4.15
N ALA A 246 -19.71 22.03 -4.32
CA ALA A 246 -20.70 22.64 -3.43
C ALA A 246 -22.15 22.40 -3.89
N ALA A 247 -22.33 21.67 -4.99
CA ALA A 247 -23.55 21.61 -5.75
C ALA A 247 -24.06 23.03 -6.09
N GLU A 248 -25.36 23.27 -5.98
CA GLU A 248 -25.90 24.62 -6.07
C GLU A 248 -25.84 25.40 -4.75
N SER A 249 -25.32 24.80 -3.67
CA SER A 249 -25.22 25.46 -2.37
C SER A 249 -24.19 26.61 -2.40
N ASN A 250 -24.58 27.77 -1.88
CA ASN A 250 -23.73 28.96 -1.83
C ASN A 250 -23.48 29.39 -0.38
N THR A 251 -22.24 29.17 0.11
CA THR A 251 -21.41 30.12 0.92
C THR A 251 -20.09 29.54 1.45
N GLY A 252 -19.79 28.24 1.25
CA GLY A 252 -18.52 27.62 1.65
C GLY A 252 -17.29 28.41 1.16
N SER A 253 -16.37 28.70 2.08
CA SER A 253 -15.13 29.45 1.83
C SER A 253 -13.89 28.80 2.48
N GLY A 254 -14.07 27.70 3.20
CA GLY A 254 -12.98 26.93 3.80
C GLY A 254 -12.39 25.94 2.80
N GLY A 255 -11.06 25.82 2.78
CA GLY A 255 -10.41 24.71 2.07
C GLY A 255 -10.67 23.39 2.78
N GLU A 256 -10.73 22.29 2.04
CA GLU A 256 -10.85 20.93 2.57
C GLU A 256 -9.67 20.08 2.07
N ASP A 257 -9.30 19.09 2.87
CA ASP A 257 -8.42 18.02 2.44
C ASP A 257 -9.25 16.96 1.71
N ILE A 258 -8.79 16.60 0.51
CA ILE A 258 -9.43 15.57 -0.32
C ILE A 258 -8.51 14.36 -0.35
N GLY A 259 -8.97 13.28 0.27
CA GLY A 259 -8.31 11.98 0.22
C GLY A 259 -8.66 11.26 -1.07
N TRP A 260 -7.67 10.63 -1.71
CA TRP A 260 -7.87 9.85 -2.92
C TRP A 260 -7.08 8.55 -2.87
N ILE A 261 -7.66 7.48 -3.42
CA ILE A 261 -7.04 6.16 -3.52
C ILE A 261 -7.21 5.66 -4.96
N ALA A 262 -6.10 5.43 -5.65
CA ALA A 262 -6.04 4.90 -7.00
C ALA A 262 -5.63 3.42 -6.96
N PHE A 263 -6.40 2.56 -7.62
CA PHE A 263 -6.09 1.15 -7.81
C PHE A 263 -5.92 0.82 -9.28
N SER A 264 -5.02 -0.10 -9.62
CA SER A 264 -5.11 -0.81 -10.91
C SER A 264 -6.37 -1.68 -10.93
N SER A 265 -7.12 -1.70 -12.04
CA SER A 265 -8.28 -2.58 -12.20
C SER A 265 -7.86 -4.04 -12.05
N ALA A 266 -8.61 -4.80 -11.26
CA ALA A 266 -8.31 -6.19 -10.97
C ALA A 266 -9.54 -6.91 -10.38
N THR A 267 -9.64 -8.21 -10.64
CA THR A 267 -10.62 -9.08 -9.99
C THR A 267 -9.94 -10.40 -9.63
N GLY A 268 -10.24 -10.93 -8.44
CA GLY A 268 -9.68 -12.20 -8.00
C GLY A 268 -9.71 -12.36 -6.49
N SER A 269 -8.84 -13.22 -5.99
CA SER A 269 -8.67 -13.44 -4.56
C SER A 269 -7.22 -13.72 -4.21
N THR A 270 -6.91 -13.49 -2.93
CA THR A 270 -5.63 -13.76 -2.28
C THR A 270 -5.91 -14.63 -1.05
N SER A 271 -4.88 -14.93 -0.26
CA SER A 271 -5.08 -15.55 1.04
C SER A 271 -5.86 -14.67 2.03
N HIS A 272 -5.86 -13.34 1.84
CA HIS A 272 -6.46 -12.39 2.79
C HIS A 272 -7.81 -11.84 2.32
N THR A 273 -7.98 -11.61 1.03
CA THR A 273 -9.19 -10.97 0.50
C THR A 273 -9.53 -11.40 -0.91
N SER A 274 -10.83 -11.47 -1.20
CA SER A 274 -11.38 -11.37 -2.55
C SER A 274 -11.54 -9.90 -2.91
N PHE A 275 -11.48 -9.58 -4.21
CA PHE A 275 -11.64 -8.21 -4.67
C PHE A 275 -12.26 -8.12 -6.07
N VAL A 276 -13.00 -7.04 -6.30
CA VAL A 276 -13.51 -6.61 -7.62
C VAL A 276 -13.28 -5.10 -7.71
N ILE A 277 -12.35 -4.70 -8.56
CA ILE A 277 -11.88 -3.32 -8.70
C ILE A 277 -12.04 -2.92 -10.16
N GLY A 278 -12.94 -1.98 -10.44
CA GLY A 278 -13.31 -1.64 -11.80
C GLY A 278 -13.90 -0.25 -11.98
N THR A 279 -14.26 0.03 -13.23
CA THR A 279 -15.00 1.24 -13.62
C THR A 279 -16.09 0.87 -14.61
N GLY A 280 -17.14 1.69 -14.68
CA GLY A 280 -18.28 1.48 -15.58
C GLY A 280 -19.00 2.81 -15.79
N ASN A 281 -19.57 2.98 -16.98
CA ASN A 281 -20.44 4.14 -17.22
C ASN A 281 -21.76 3.87 -16.51
N ASP A 282 -22.29 4.88 -15.83
CA ASP A 282 -23.55 4.77 -15.11
C ASP A 282 -24.77 4.83 -16.04
N GLY A 283 -24.64 5.43 -17.21
CA GLY A 283 -25.74 5.71 -18.12
C GLY A 283 -26.52 6.93 -17.62
N THR A 284 -27.85 6.94 -17.77
CA THR A 284 -28.66 8.08 -17.32
C THR A 284 -29.09 7.97 -15.84
N SER A 285 -28.29 7.37 -14.96
CA SER A 285 -28.76 6.90 -13.63
C SER A 285 -28.81 8.02 -12.56
N ASP A 286 -29.88 8.81 -12.58
CA ASP A 286 -30.12 10.04 -11.76
C ASP A 286 -30.66 9.84 -10.33
N GLY A 287 -30.86 8.60 -9.88
CA GLY A 287 -31.41 8.32 -8.56
C GLY A 287 -32.88 8.67 -8.36
N SER A 288 -33.65 9.14 -9.33
CA SER A 288 -35.08 9.45 -9.10
C SER A 288 -36.03 8.93 -10.15
N THR A 289 -35.60 8.94 -11.41
CA THR A 289 -36.44 8.59 -12.56
C THR A 289 -35.92 7.36 -13.31
N ASN A 290 -34.65 7.00 -13.12
CA ASN A 290 -34.00 5.93 -13.87
C ASN A 290 -33.56 4.74 -13.02
N SER A 291 -33.30 3.61 -13.68
CA SER A 291 -32.80 2.38 -13.05
C SER A 291 -31.36 2.58 -12.54
N PRO A 292 -30.98 1.96 -11.41
CA PRO A 292 -29.62 2.06 -10.91
C PRO A 292 -28.62 1.38 -11.83
N HIS A 293 -27.40 1.92 -11.88
CA HIS A 293 -26.26 1.18 -12.43
C HIS A 293 -25.97 -0.05 -11.56
N ILE A 294 -25.80 -1.20 -12.21
CA ILE A 294 -25.56 -2.47 -11.55
C ILE A 294 -24.08 -2.82 -11.66
N ILE A 295 -23.37 -2.75 -10.53
CA ILE A 295 -22.01 -3.27 -10.41
C ILE A 295 -22.09 -4.77 -10.17
N ASP A 296 -21.55 -5.55 -11.11
CA ASP A 296 -21.42 -7.00 -10.97
C ASP A 296 -20.23 -7.36 -10.08
N LEU A 297 -20.52 -8.04 -8.96
CA LEU A 297 -19.54 -8.50 -7.98
C LEU A 297 -19.37 -10.02 -8.00
N THR A 298 -20.02 -10.73 -8.94
CA THR A 298 -20.03 -12.20 -9.03
C THR A 298 -18.63 -12.78 -9.07
N ALA A 299 -17.73 -12.15 -9.82
CA ALA A 299 -16.35 -12.61 -9.98
C ALA A 299 -15.51 -12.50 -8.69
N GLY A 300 -15.98 -11.77 -7.67
CA GLY A 300 -15.34 -11.74 -6.35
C GLY A 300 -15.60 -12.97 -5.48
N GLY A 301 -16.63 -13.77 -5.80
CA GLY A 301 -16.92 -15.02 -5.09
C GLY A 301 -17.11 -14.85 -3.58
N TYR A 302 -17.69 -13.74 -3.15
CA TYR A 302 -17.78 -13.39 -1.74
C TYR A 302 -18.74 -14.31 -0.96
N SER A 303 -18.33 -14.72 0.25
CA SER A 303 -19.17 -15.52 1.16
C SER A 303 -20.16 -14.68 1.98
N HIS A 304 -19.94 -13.36 2.02
CA HIS A 304 -20.78 -12.36 2.68
C HIS A 304 -20.75 -11.09 1.83
N THR A 305 -21.73 -10.20 2.02
CA THR A 305 -21.76 -8.91 1.32
C THR A 305 -20.43 -8.16 1.50
N PRO A 306 -19.71 -7.77 0.43
CA PRO A 306 -18.38 -7.15 0.51
C PRO A 306 -18.45 -5.69 1.00
N ASP A 307 -17.32 -5.20 1.53
CA ASP A 307 -17.13 -3.76 1.72
C ASP A 307 -16.84 -3.17 0.34
N ILE A 308 -17.68 -2.25 -0.11
CA ILE A 308 -17.52 -1.60 -1.41
C ILE A 308 -17.58 -0.10 -1.25
N VAL A 309 -16.62 0.59 -1.85
CA VAL A 309 -16.59 2.04 -1.99
C VAL A 309 -16.68 2.39 -3.47
N VAL A 310 -17.54 3.36 -3.78
CA VAL A 310 -17.81 3.83 -5.15
C VAL A 310 -17.67 5.34 -5.19
N SER A 311 -17.06 5.85 -6.25
CA SER A 311 -16.93 7.27 -6.54
C SER A 311 -17.32 7.56 -7.99
N ILE A 312 -17.76 8.79 -8.27
CA ILE A 312 -17.95 9.29 -9.63
C ILE A 312 -16.63 9.90 -10.10
N ILE A 313 -16.18 9.48 -11.27
CA ILE A 313 -15.04 10.06 -11.97
C ILE A 313 -15.49 10.62 -13.31
N ASN A 314 -14.88 11.72 -13.74
CA ASN A 314 -15.19 12.38 -15.01
C ASN A 314 -16.70 12.69 -15.16
N PRO A 315 -17.31 13.39 -14.19
CA PRO A 315 -18.71 13.79 -14.28
C PRO A 315 -18.95 14.51 -15.62
N ARG A 316 -20.04 14.16 -16.29
CA ARG A 316 -20.47 14.82 -17.52
C ARG A 316 -21.78 15.52 -17.22
N GLY A 317 -21.73 16.85 -17.20
CA GLY A 317 -22.91 17.61 -16.84
C GLY A 317 -22.54 18.99 -16.36
N ARG A 318 -23.54 19.86 -16.25
CA ARG A 318 -23.36 21.15 -15.60
C ARG A 318 -23.51 21.02 -14.09
N ASP A 319 -24.29 20.07 -13.60
CA ASP A 319 -24.65 19.96 -12.19
C ASP A 319 -23.78 18.92 -11.47
N GLY A 320 -23.61 19.10 -10.17
CA GLY A 320 -22.71 18.29 -9.36
C GLY A 320 -23.40 17.01 -8.88
N SER A 321 -22.79 15.86 -9.14
CA SER A 321 -23.29 14.55 -8.71
C SER A 321 -22.30 13.78 -7.82
N TRP A 322 -22.81 12.86 -7.00
CA TRP A 322 -22.00 11.93 -6.22
C TRP A 322 -22.61 10.53 -6.16
N ALA A 323 -21.76 9.52 -5.95
CA ALA A 323 -22.21 8.13 -5.91
C ALA A 323 -22.97 7.83 -4.61
N ARG A 324 -24.10 7.12 -4.73
CA ARG A 324 -24.84 6.54 -3.61
C ARG A 324 -25.41 5.18 -3.97
N GLY A 325 -25.46 4.26 -3.01
CA GLY A 325 -26.12 2.97 -3.19
C GLY A 325 -27.61 3.09 -3.52
N ALA A 326 -28.14 2.07 -4.20
CA ALA A 326 -29.51 2.06 -4.76
C ALA A 326 -30.41 0.93 -4.21
N GLY A 327 -30.12 0.43 -3.00
CA GLY A 327 -30.91 -0.61 -2.34
C GLY A 327 -30.53 -2.06 -2.66
N ALA A 328 -29.91 -2.33 -3.82
CA ALA A 328 -29.28 -3.62 -4.09
C ALA A 328 -27.85 -3.62 -3.51
N TRP A 329 -27.62 -4.36 -2.42
CA TRP A 329 -26.28 -4.59 -1.87
C TRP A 329 -26.19 -6.01 -1.32
N GLY A 330 -25.50 -6.87 -2.07
CA GLY A 330 -25.37 -8.29 -1.76
C GLY A 330 -24.03 -8.86 -2.20
N MET A 331 -23.88 -10.17 -2.10
CA MET A 331 -22.62 -10.87 -2.42
C MET A 331 -22.21 -10.73 -3.89
N THR A 332 -23.17 -10.54 -4.80
CA THR A 332 -22.92 -10.55 -6.25
C THR A 332 -23.24 -9.22 -6.91
N VAL A 333 -23.76 -8.24 -6.18
CA VAL A 333 -24.24 -6.99 -6.79
C VAL A 333 -24.19 -5.80 -5.83
N GLN A 334 -23.84 -4.64 -6.37
CA GLN A 334 -24.14 -3.33 -5.78
C GLN A 334 -24.86 -2.47 -6.83
N GLY A 335 -26.07 -2.03 -6.52
CA GLY A 335 -26.77 -0.99 -7.28
C GLY A 335 -26.29 0.39 -6.83
N VAL A 336 -26.04 1.29 -7.77
CA VAL A 336 -25.53 2.65 -7.51
C VAL A 336 -26.28 3.67 -8.36
N PHE A 337 -26.53 4.84 -7.79
CA PHE A 337 -27.00 6.04 -8.46
C PHE A 337 -25.92 7.11 -8.42
N ALA A 338 -25.93 7.97 -9.43
CA ALA A 338 -25.29 9.27 -9.36
C ALA A 338 -26.38 10.23 -8.86
N GLU A 339 -26.36 10.52 -7.56
CA GLU A 339 -27.31 11.45 -6.96
C GLU A 339 -26.86 12.88 -7.26
N GLU A 340 -27.79 13.65 -7.81
CA GLU A 340 -27.65 15.09 -7.92
C GLU A 340 -28.22 15.81 -6.69
N ASP A 341 -27.89 17.08 -6.61
CA ASP A 341 -28.42 18.03 -5.65
C ASP A 341 -29.87 18.45 -5.97
N GLN A 342 -30.58 18.95 -4.95
CA GLN A 342 -31.93 19.51 -5.08
C GLN A 342 -32.07 20.89 -4.42
N ILE A 343 -30.95 21.56 -4.10
CA ILE A 343 -30.98 22.77 -3.25
C ILE A 343 -31.68 23.95 -3.93
N LYS A 344 -31.82 24.02 -5.27
CA LYS A 344 -32.60 25.11 -5.92
C LYS A 344 -33.60 24.69 -6.97
N ASP A 345 -33.47 23.50 -7.53
CA ASP A 345 -34.54 22.91 -8.32
C ASP A 345 -34.72 21.43 -8.00
N THR A 346 -35.77 20.86 -8.57
CA THR A 346 -36.11 19.45 -8.38
C THR A 346 -35.48 18.56 -9.46
N GLU A 347 -34.75 19.15 -10.41
CA GLU A 347 -34.16 18.40 -11.50
C GLU A 347 -33.01 17.56 -10.95
N ARG A 348 -32.88 16.34 -11.47
CA ARG A 348 -31.78 15.44 -11.11
C ARG A 348 -31.11 14.84 -12.35
N GLY A 349 -31.43 15.39 -13.52
CA GLY A 349 -31.03 14.84 -14.81
C GLY A 349 -29.63 15.25 -15.22
N HIS A 350 -28.74 14.26 -15.36
CA HIS A 350 -27.40 14.40 -15.93
C HIS A 350 -27.19 13.55 -17.18
N THR A 351 -25.99 13.67 -17.76
CA THR A 351 -25.52 12.82 -18.86
C THR A 351 -24.52 11.80 -18.32
N ASP A 352 -24.44 10.62 -18.94
CA ASP A 352 -23.54 9.51 -18.59
C ASP A 352 -22.23 9.92 -17.87
N GLU A 353 -22.21 9.78 -16.55
CA GLU A 353 -21.01 9.75 -15.74
C GLU A 353 -20.32 8.37 -15.75
N LYS A 354 -19.24 8.27 -14.98
CA LYS A 354 -18.45 7.05 -14.86
C LYS A 354 -18.21 6.76 -13.39
N PHE A 355 -18.65 5.59 -12.95
CA PHE A 355 -18.31 5.07 -11.62
C PHE A 355 -16.94 4.40 -11.63
N ALA A 356 -16.26 4.54 -10.50
CA ALA A 356 -15.10 3.77 -10.10
C ALA A 356 -15.41 3.09 -8.78
N TRP A 357 -15.09 1.81 -8.64
CA TRP A 357 -15.36 1.05 -7.42
C TRP A 357 -14.22 0.12 -7.04
N ALA A 358 -14.05 -0.06 -5.73
CA ALA A 358 -13.28 -1.17 -5.19
C ALA A 358 -14.12 -1.89 -4.14
N ALA A 359 -14.37 -3.18 -4.39
CA ALA A 359 -15.01 -4.09 -3.46
C ALA A 359 -13.97 -5.07 -2.92
N PHE A 360 -14.01 -5.33 -1.62
CA PHE A 360 -13.16 -6.28 -0.92
C PHE A 360 -13.98 -7.15 0.03
N THR A 361 -13.42 -8.28 0.47
CA THR A 361 -14.01 -9.08 1.56
C THR A 361 -14.31 -8.18 2.75
N ALA A 362 -15.47 -8.36 3.38
CA ALA A 362 -15.88 -7.52 4.50
C ALA A 362 -14.85 -7.53 5.63
N ASN A 363 -14.54 -6.35 6.16
CA ASN A 363 -13.66 -6.11 7.29
C ASN A 363 -12.26 -6.72 7.12
N THR A 364 -11.62 -6.50 5.98
CA THR A 364 -10.35 -7.13 5.61
C THR A 364 -9.15 -6.18 5.60
N ASP A 365 -7.95 -6.74 5.67
CA ASP A 365 -6.69 -5.99 5.62
C ASP A 365 -6.13 -6.01 4.19
N LEU A 366 -5.62 -4.86 3.73
CA LEU A 366 -4.93 -4.72 2.46
C LEU A 366 -3.43 -4.92 2.67
N VAL A 367 -2.91 -6.04 2.15
CA VAL A 367 -1.54 -6.49 2.38
C VAL A 367 -0.67 -6.15 1.17
N ALA A 368 0.32 -5.28 1.38
CA ALA A 368 1.38 -5.02 0.43
C ALA A 368 2.46 -6.11 0.50
N ILE A 369 3.00 -6.45 -0.66
CA ILE A 369 4.12 -7.38 -0.82
C ILE A 369 5.32 -6.64 -1.39
N THR A 370 6.49 -6.88 -0.81
CA THR A 370 7.76 -6.46 -1.40
C THR A 370 8.40 -7.71 -2.03
N PRO A 371 8.61 -7.74 -3.36
CA PRO A 371 9.32 -8.85 -3.98
C PRO A 371 10.71 -9.02 -3.36
N ALA A 372 11.17 -10.27 -3.26
CA ALA A 372 12.54 -10.55 -2.85
C ALA A 372 13.50 -9.85 -3.82
N THR A 373 14.29 -8.89 -3.33
CA THR A 373 15.36 -8.28 -4.10
C THR A 373 16.59 -9.17 -4.00
N VAL A 374 17.05 -9.69 -5.13
CA VAL A 374 18.43 -10.18 -5.25
C VAL A 374 19.26 -8.93 -5.56
N SER A 375 20.18 -8.56 -4.66
CA SER A 375 21.14 -7.49 -4.94
C SER A 375 21.83 -7.80 -6.27
N ALA A 376 21.82 -6.85 -7.21
CA ALA A 376 22.33 -7.03 -8.56
C ALA A 376 23.73 -7.67 -8.51
N MET A 377 23.83 -8.89 -9.01
CA MET A 377 25.09 -9.62 -9.08
C MET A 377 25.98 -8.88 -10.08
N THR A 378 27.04 -8.24 -9.60
CA THR A 378 28.15 -7.85 -10.48
C THR A 378 28.82 -9.16 -10.92
N MET A 379 28.41 -9.67 -12.08
CA MET A 379 29.09 -10.82 -12.67
C MET A 379 30.45 -10.35 -13.17
N SER A 380 31.54 -10.90 -12.61
CA SER A 380 32.88 -10.75 -13.16
C SER A 380 33.35 -12.07 -13.77
N CYS A 381 33.77 -12.03 -15.04
CA CYS A 381 34.46 -13.17 -15.68
C CYS A 381 35.94 -13.09 -15.30
N LYS A 382 36.46 -14.13 -14.64
CA LYS A 382 37.65 -14.07 -13.78
C LYS A 382 39.02 -13.85 -14.46
N GLU A 383 39.08 -13.64 -15.79
CA GLU A 383 40.35 -13.49 -16.53
C GLU A 383 40.65 -12.08 -17.04
N LYS A 384 39.74 -11.12 -16.84
CA LYS A 384 40.09 -9.69 -16.79
C LYS A 384 39.27 -9.04 -15.70
N GLY A 385 39.90 -8.22 -14.86
CA GLY A 385 39.23 -7.44 -13.82
C GLY A 385 38.40 -6.28 -14.37
N GLU A 386 37.56 -6.50 -15.39
CA GLU A 386 36.62 -5.51 -15.90
C GLU A 386 35.16 -5.94 -15.70
N PRO A 387 34.27 -5.03 -15.28
CA PRO A 387 32.85 -5.31 -15.10
C PRO A 387 32.15 -5.46 -16.46
N CYS A 388 31.31 -6.51 -16.59
CA CYS A 388 30.38 -6.64 -17.71
C CYS A 388 29.15 -5.75 -17.48
N ALA A 389 28.60 -5.14 -18.54
CA ALA A 389 27.41 -4.29 -18.42
C ALA A 389 26.12 -5.09 -18.24
N ASP A 390 26.06 -6.33 -18.76
CA ASP A 390 24.91 -7.23 -18.60
C ASP A 390 25.26 -8.73 -18.68
N SER A 391 24.23 -9.58 -18.51
CA SER A 391 24.40 -11.03 -18.47
C SER A 391 24.67 -11.72 -19.80
N ASN A 392 24.23 -11.12 -20.91
CA ASN A 392 24.47 -11.67 -22.24
C ASN A 392 25.89 -11.39 -22.70
N GLU A 393 26.43 -10.21 -22.36
CA GLU A 393 27.80 -9.82 -22.64
C GLU A 393 28.81 -10.72 -21.91
N CYS A 394 28.58 -10.97 -20.63
CA CYS A 394 29.44 -11.81 -19.81
C CYS A 394 29.43 -13.28 -20.28
N CYS A 395 28.26 -13.84 -20.62
CA CYS A 395 28.15 -15.19 -21.20
C CYS A 395 28.86 -15.33 -22.56
N SER A 396 28.67 -14.36 -23.46
CA SER A 396 29.29 -14.36 -24.80
C SER A 396 30.82 -14.25 -24.75
N TYR A 397 31.35 -13.58 -23.73
CA TYR A 397 32.79 -13.46 -23.51
C TYR A 397 33.40 -14.73 -22.91
N CYS A 398 32.82 -15.27 -21.81
CA CYS A 398 33.36 -16.47 -21.18
C CYS A 398 33.27 -17.72 -22.11
N LYS A 399 32.27 -17.79 -23.00
CA LYS A 399 32.13 -18.86 -24.01
C LYS A 399 33.26 -18.83 -25.06
N ARG A 400 33.73 -17.64 -25.45
CA ARG A 400 34.85 -17.45 -26.39
C ARG A 400 36.21 -17.85 -25.83
N GLN A 401 36.42 -17.71 -24.52
CA GLN A 401 37.71 -18.01 -23.87
C GLN A 401 37.85 -19.49 -23.48
N THR A 402 36.77 -20.14 -23.05
CA THR A 402 36.85 -21.47 -22.40
C THR A 402 36.39 -22.63 -23.28
N ASN A 403 35.79 -22.36 -24.44
CA ASN A 403 35.20 -23.35 -25.34
C ASN A 403 34.19 -24.31 -24.66
N LYS A 404 33.62 -23.91 -23.51
CA LYS A 404 32.61 -24.67 -22.76
C LYS A 404 31.29 -23.91 -22.71
N ASN A 405 30.18 -24.65 -22.81
CA ASN A 405 28.84 -24.11 -22.55
C ASN A 405 28.69 -23.90 -21.04
N ILE A 406 28.70 -22.64 -20.60
CA ILE A 406 28.41 -22.28 -19.21
C ILE A 406 26.91 -21.97 -19.14
N PHE A 407 26.16 -22.77 -18.39
CA PHE A 407 24.75 -22.49 -18.11
C PHE A 407 24.63 -21.52 -16.93
N SER A 408 23.86 -20.45 -17.11
CA SER A 408 23.44 -19.60 -15.99
C SER A 408 22.29 -20.28 -15.23
N LEU A 409 22.25 -20.09 -13.90
CA LEU A 409 21.18 -20.62 -13.03
C LEU A 409 19.79 -20.01 -13.29
N TYR A 410 19.61 -19.13 -14.28
CA TYR A 410 18.36 -18.43 -14.56
C TYR A 410 17.95 -18.34 -16.04
N GLY A 411 18.35 -19.31 -16.86
CA GLY A 411 17.82 -19.44 -18.21
C GLY A 411 18.87 -19.86 -19.23
N THR A 412 18.40 -20.64 -20.20
CA THR A 412 19.19 -21.15 -21.31
C THR A 412 19.77 -20.00 -22.14
N CYS A 413 21.10 -19.96 -22.28
CA CYS A 413 21.73 -19.26 -23.40
C CYS A 413 21.15 -19.81 -24.70
N ALA A 414 20.55 -18.94 -25.52
CA ALA A 414 20.21 -19.27 -26.91
C ALA A 414 21.49 -19.42 -27.75
#